data_AF-A0A960XMV8-F1
#
_entry.id   AF-A0A960XMV8-F1
#
_cell.length_a   1.000
_cell.length_b   1.000
_cell.length_c   1.000
_cell.angle_alpha   90.00
_cell.angle_beta   90.00
_cell.angle_gamma   90.00
#
_symmetry.space_group_name_H-M   'P 1'
#
loop_
_entity.id
_entity.type
_entity.pdbx_description
1 polymer ?
#
loop_
_entity_poly.entity_id
_entity_poly.type
_entity_poly.pdbx_seq_one_letter_code
_entity_poly.pdbx_strand_id
1 'polypeptide(L)' 'MLVLLTGCFRTPPPADLRIINGPEPESLDPHQITGQADGRIALALFEGLTRYDPRTGQPVHGLAAR' A
#
# COMPACT_ATOMS: atom_id res chain seq x y z
N MET A 1 4.61 -2.02 43.37
CA MET A 1 3.29 -1.97 42.71
C MET A 1 3.51 -2.36 41.25
N LEU A 2 3.15 -3.59 40.90
CA LEU A 2 3.39 -4.20 39.58
C LEU A 2 2.39 -3.62 38.57
N VAL A 3 2.86 -2.91 37.55
CA VAL A 3 2.03 -2.43 36.44
C VAL A 3 1.77 -3.62 35.51
N LEU A 4 0.55 -4.16 35.55
CA LEU A 4 0.07 -5.17 34.62
C LEU A 4 -0.19 -4.52 33.27
N LEU A 5 0.69 -4.80 32.29
CA LEU A 5 0.50 -4.45 30.88
C LEU A 5 -0.48 -5.44 30.23
N THR A 6 -1.78 -5.29 30.50
CA THR A 6 -2.84 -6.00 29.76
C THR A 6 -3.09 -5.31 28.42
N GLY A 7 -2.10 -5.36 27.53
CA GLY A 7 -2.26 -5.01 26.13
C GLY A 7 -2.96 -6.15 25.39
N CYS A 8 -4.03 -5.85 24.64
CA CYS A 8 -4.65 -6.82 23.74
C CYS A 8 -3.73 -7.06 22.52
N PHE A 9 -2.70 -7.89 22.67
CA PHE A 9 -1.93 -8.41 21.54
C PHE A 9 -2.74 -9.50 20.84
N ARG A 10 -3.79 -9.10 20.11
CA ARG A 10 -4.44 -10.00 19.16
C ARG A 10 -3.58 -10.03 17.91
N THR A 11 -2.90 -11.14 17.67
CA THR A 11 -2.28 -11.38 16.37
C THR A 11 -3.41 -11.52 15.35
N PRO A 12 -3.49 -10.65 14.33
CA PRO A 12 -4.47 -10.82 13.27
C PRO A 12 -4.20 -12.16 12.54
N PRO A 13 -5.24 -12.76 11.93
CA PRO A 13 -5.02 -13.91 11.07
C PRO A 13 -4.03 -13.54 9.95
N PRO A 14 -3.28 -14.53 9.42
CA PRO A 14 -2.43 -14.31 8.25
C PRO A 14 -3.20 -13.63 7.11
N ALA A 15 -2.57 -12.68 6.43
CA ALA A 15 -3.13 -12.09 5.22
C ALA A 15 -3.37 -13.14 4.12
N ASP A 16 -4.43 -12.97 3.33
CA ASP A 16 -4.78 -13.84 2.21
C ASP A 16 -3.73 -13.82 1.08
N LEU A 17 -2.97 -12.72 0.96
CA LEU A 17 -1.91 -12.53 -0.02
C LEU A 17 -0.66 -11.94 0.64
N ARG A 18 0.50 -12.53 0.35
CA ARG A 18 1.82 -12.05 0.79
C ARG A 18 2.73 -11.88 -0.42
N ILE A 19 3.28 -10.68 -0.59
CA ILE A 19 4.19 -10.33 -1.68
C ILE A 19 5.50 -9.82 -1.06
N ILE A 20 6.63 -10.30 -1.56
CA ILE A 20 7.95 -9.73 -1.23
C ILE A 20 8.12 -8.45 -2.06
N ASN A 21 7.97 -7.28 -1.42
CA ASN A 21 8.03 -5.99 -2.13
C ASN A 21 9.45 -5.51 -2.46
N GLY A 22 10.47 -6.23 -1.96
CA GLY A 22 11.87 -5.90 -2.13
C GLY A 22 12.39 -5.08 -0.95
N PRO A 23 13.07 -3.94 -1.17
CA PRO A 23 13.62 -3.12 -0.10
C PRO A 23 12.50 -2.50 0.76
N GLU A 24 12.88 -2.07 1.95
CA GLU A 24 12.03 -1.27 2.83
C GLU A 24 11.69 0.06 2.13
N PRO A 25 10.42 0.51 2.12
CA PRO A 25 10.06 1.80 1.55
C PRO A 25 10.65 2.96 2.34
N GLU A 26 11.14 3.98 1.63
CA GLU A 26 11.70 5.18 2.23
C GLU A 26 10.61 6.18 2.63
N SER A 27 9.52 6.24 1.87
CA SER A 27 8.35 7.07 2.16
C SER A 27 7.05 6.47 1.64
N LEU A 28 5.94 6.81 2.31
CA LEU A 28 4.58 6.54 1.84
C LEU A 28 3.85 7.81 1.39
N ASP A 29 4.48 8.97 1.50
CA ASP A 29 3.95 10.23 0.98
C ASP A 29 4.16 10.26 -0.55
N PRO A 30 3.08 10.29 -1.36
CA PRO A 30 3.20 10.30 -2.81
C PRO A 30 4.06 11.42 -3.38
N HIS A 31 4.25 12.54 -2.67
CA HIS A 31 5.09 13.65 -3.11
C HIS A 31 6.60 13.42 -2.89
N GLN A 32 6.97 12.39 -2.14
CA GLN A 32 8.36 12.08 -1.80
C GLN A 32 8.86 10.77 -2.45
N ILE A 33 7.95 9.96 -2.99
CA ILE A 33 8.28 8.66 -3.57
C ILE A 33 9.05 8.81 -4.87
N THR A 34 10.18 8.12 -4.95
CA THR A 34 10.99 7.98 -6.19
C THR A 34 11.26 6.52 -6.55
N GLY A 35 11.19 5.62 -5.55
CA GLY A 35 11.47 4.20 -5.68
C GLY A 35 10.27 3.37 -6.15
N GLN A 36 10.58 2.24 -6.79
CA GLN A 36 9.55 1.35 -7.34
C GLN A 36 8.86 0.50 -6.25
N ALA A 37 9.58 0.13 -5.18
CA ALA A 37 9.01 -0.57 -4.03
C ALA A 37 7.96 0.29 -3.31
N ASP A 38 8.30 1.55 -3.04
CA ASP A 38 7.45 2.57 -2.45
C ASP A 38 6.23 2.84 -3.34
N GLY A 39 6.46 3.03 -4.64
CA GLY A 39 5.40 3.27 -5.62
C GLY A 39 4.37 2.15 -5.67
N ARG A 40 4.77 0.87 -5.51
CA ARG A 40 3.80 -0.24 -5.43
C ARG A 40 2.87 -0.12 -4.23
N ILE A 41 3.39 0.29 -3.07
CA ILE A 41 2.58 0.48 -1.86
C ILE A 41 1.68 1.69 -2.04
N ALA A 42 2.21 2.80 -2.55
CA ALA A 42 1.42 4.01 -2.78
C ALA A 42 0.26 3.77 -3.75
N LEU A 43 0.46 3.03 -4.85
CA LEU A 43 -0.61 2.66 -5.77
C LEU A 43 -1.65 1.71 -5.17
N ALA A 44 -1.32 1.00 -4.09
CA ALA A 44 -2.27 0.17 -3.35
C ALA A 44 -3.06 0.98 -2.30
N LEU A 45 -2.51 2.10 -1.83
CA LEU A 45 -3.13 2.96 -0.81
C LEU A 45 -3.91 4.14 -1.39
N PHE A 46 -3.46 4.70 -2.52
CA PHE A 46 -3.98 5.91 -3.14
C PHE A 46 -4.36 5.66 -4.60
N GLU A 47 -5.50 6.21 -5.03
CA GLU A 47 -5.96 6.16 -6.42
C GLU A 47 -5.88 7.55 -7.07
N GLY A 48 -5.38 7.62 -8.31
CA GLY A 48 -5.29 8.84 -9.09
C GLY A 48 -6.49 9.07 -10.01
N LEU A 49 -6.42 10.09 -10.86
CA LEU A 49 -7.47 10.38 -11.87
C LEU A 49 -7.65 9.22 -12.87
N THR A 50 -6.54 8.57 -13.22
CA THR A 50 -6.49 7.36 -14.04
C THR A 50 -5.68 6.28 -13.33
N ARG A 51 -5.88 5.03 -13.75
CA ARG A 51 -5.05 3.88 -13.34
C ARG A 51 -4.68 3.04 -14.56
N TYR A 52 -3.76 2.10 -14.37
CA TYR A 52 -3.38 1.16 -15.42
C TYR A 52 -4.36 -0.02 -15.49
N ASP A 53 -4.77 -0.39 -16.70
CA ASP A 53 -5.43 -1.66 -16.94
C ASP A 53 -4.46 -2.83 -16.69
N PRO A 54 -4.81 -3.83 -15.88
CA PRO A 54 -3.88 -4.88 -15.45
C PRO A 54 -3.48 -5.85 -16.58
N ARG A 55 -4.18 -5.86 -17.72
CA ARG A 55 -3.90 -6.75 -18.85
C ARG A 55 -3.12 -6.06 -19.97
N THR A 56 -3.43 -4.80 -20.21
CA THR A 56 -2.96 -4.04 -21.37
C THR A 56 -2.01 -2.90 -21.00
N GLY A 57 -1.98 -2.49 -19.73
CA GLY A 57 -1.22 -1.34 -19.26
C GLY A 57 -1.73 0.01 -19.77
N GLN A 58 -2.88 0.04 -20.46
CA GLN A 58 -3.46 1.30 -20.96
C GLN A 58 -4.12 2.09 -19.81
N PRO A 59 -4.17 3.43 -19.91
CA PRO A 59 -4.84 4.24 -18.91
C PRO A 59 -6.35 4.02 -18.97
N VAL A 60 -6.96 3.78 -17.81
CA VAL A 60 -8.41 3.71 -17.61
C VAL A 60 -8.84 4.68 -16.51
N HIS A 61 -10.11 5.06 -16.49
CA HIS A 61 -10.66 5.97 -15.48
C HIS A 61 -10.47 5.42 -14.05
N GLY A 62 -9.83 6.21 -13.20
CA GLY A 62 -9.73 6.02 -11.75
C GLY A 62 -10.77 6.90 -11.06
N LEU A 63 -10.33 7.90 -10.29
CA LEU A 63 -11.21 8.87 -9.63
C LEU A 63 -11.96 9.80 -10.60
N ALA A 64 -11.42 10.04 -11.80
CA ALA A 64 -12.08 10.91 -12.75
C ALA A 64 -13.32 10.20 -13.35
N ALA A 65 -14.51 10.71 -13.02
CA ALA A 65 -15.73 10.37 -13.74
C ALA A 65 -15.72 11.01 -15.13
N ARG A 66 -16.52 10.44 -16.05
CA ARG A 66 -16.71 10.98 -17.40
C ARG A 66 -17.29 12.39 -17.40
#